data_AF-A0A1G9P9D8-F1
#
_entry.id   AF-A0A1G9P9D8-F1
#
_cell.length_a   1.000
_cell.length_b   1.000
_cell.length_c   1.000
_cell.angle_alpha   90.00
_cell.angle_beta   90.00
_cell.angle_gamma   90.00
#
_symmetry.space_group_name_H-M   'P 1'
#
loop_
_entity.id
_entity.type
_entity.pdbx_description
1 polymer ?
#
loop_
_entity_poly.entity_id
_entity_poly.type
_entity_poly.pdbx_seq_one_letter_code
_entity_poly.pdbx_strand_id
1 'polypeptide(L)'
;MGFTSPSVRAIVTSTLALTLLLSSCSSATLIQSSPSGAHVYLNDQYVGTTPYQHEDTKVSGTRTPLRLELEGYEPLQTWLVRNEEADAGAIIGGIFFMFPFIWTLGYLPEHTYELQPLLQEPLPQEPMPAVGNDASQTMEEKLRALKKLREEDLITEEEYEAARKKALGIEE
;
A
#
# COMPACT_ATOMS: atom_id res chain seq x y z
N MET A 1 23.24 -39.14 49.60
CA MET A 1 23.56 -37.71 49.80
C MET A 1 22.49 -36.86 49.13
N GLY A 2 21.70 -36.10 49.87
CA GLY A 2 20.63 -35.27 49.31
C GLY A 2 20.27 -34.10 50.24
N PHE A 3 21.28 -33.33 50.66
CA PHE A 3 21.08 -32.13 51.48
C PHE A 3 21.10 -30.88 50.59
N THR A 4 20.02 -30.64 49.85
CA THR A 4 19.75 -29.27 49.40
C THR A 4 19.04 -28.57 50.55
N SER A 5 19.71 -27.66 51.25
CA SER A 5 19.13 -26.80 52.29
C SER A 5 17.81 -26.17 51.79
N PRO A 6 16.80 -25.94 52.65
CA PRO A 6 15.54 -25.30 52.26
C PRO A 6 15.75 -23.97 51.53
N SER A 7 16.81 -23.23 51.88
CA SER A 7 17.21 -21.99 51.19
C SER A 7 17.66 -22.24 49.74
N VAL A 8 18.37 -23.35 49.48
CA VAL A 8 18.84 -23.73 48.13
C VAL A 8 17.66 -24.17 47.27
N ARG A 9 16.70 -24.91 47.85
CA ARG A 9 15.46 -25.28 47.15
C ARG A 9 14.64 -24.06 46.73
N ALA A 10 14.48 -23.09 47.62
CA ALA A 10 13.75 -21.85 47.33
C ALA A 10 14.42 -21.01 46.23
N ILE A 11 15.76 -20.93 46.23
CA ILE A 11 16.52 -20.22 45.19
C ILE A 11 16.36 -20.93 43.83
N VAL A 12 16.44 -22.26 43.81
CA VAL A 12 16.26 -23.06 42.58
C VAL A 12 14.84 -22.94 42.03
N THR A 13 13.80 -22.98 42.88
CA THR A 13 12.42 -22.79 42.41
C THR A 13 12.16 -21.38 41.90
N SER A 14 12.74 -20.36 42.54
CA SER A 14 12.56 -18.95 42.13
C SER A 14 13.25 -18.66 40.79
N THR A 15 14.48 -19.15 40.61
CA THR A 15 15.20 -19.02 39.32
C THR A 15 14.54 -19.80 38.19
N LEU A 16 13.99 -20.98 38.47
CA LEU A 16 13.23 -21.76 37.48
C LEU A 16 11.91 -21.08 37.09
N ALA A 17 11.19 -20.50 38.06
CA ALA A 17 9.95 -19.76 37.78
C ALA A 17 10.22 -18.50 36.94
N LEU A 18 11.29 -17.76 37.25
CA LEU A 18 11.67 -16.56 36.51
C LEU A 18 12.05 -16.87 35.06
N THR A 19 12.80 -17.95 34.83
CA THR A 19 13.18 -18.39 33.48
C THR A 19 11.97 -18.83 32.66
N LEU A 20 11.02 -19.54 33.27
CA LEU A 20 9.76 -19.94 32.59
C LEU A 20 8.91 -18.72 32.19
N LEU A 21 8.83 -17.69 33.03
CA LEU A 21 8.09 -16.46 32.71
C LEU A 21 8.72 -15.66 31.56
N LEU A 22 10.05 -15.74 31.40
CA LEU A 22 10.78 -15.05 30.33
C LEU A 22 10.76 -15.80 28.98
N SER A 23 10.24 -17.03 28.93
CA SER A 23 10.41 -17.94 27.79
C SER A 23 9.31 -17.87 26.71
N SER A 24 8.19 -17.17 26.92
CA SER A 24 6.96 -17.42 26.14
C SER A 24 6.42 -16.24 25.32
N CYS A 25 7.26 -15.29 24.90
CA CYS A 25 6.83 -14.21 24.02
C CYS A 25 6.88 -14.68 22.54
N SER A 26 5.94 -15.54 22.13
CA SER A 26 5.67 -15.78 20.71
C SER A 26 4.62 -14.77 20.22
N SER A 27 4.85 -14.15 19.07
CA SER A 27 3.91 -13.20 18.45
C SER A 27 3.63 -13.65 17.02
N ALA A 28 2.35 -13.62 16.64
CA ALA A 28 1.89 -13.94 15.29
C ALA A 28 1.46 -12.64 14.60
N THR A 29 1.86 -12.45 13.35
CA THR A 29 1.43 -11.32 12.53
C THR A 29 0.77 -11.84 11.25
N LEU A 30 -0.40 -11.28 10.92
CA LEU A 30 -1.12 -11.62 9.71
C LEU A 30 -0.74 -10.65 8.57
N ILE A 31 -0.17 -11.19 7.50
CA ILE A 31 0.24 -10.44 6.31
C ILE A 31 -0.84 -10.61 5.23
N GLN A 32 -1.47 -9.50 4.84
CA GLN A 32 -2.50 -9.47 3.81
C GLN A 32 -2.13 -8.56 2.65
N SER A 33 -2.62 -8.87 1.46
CA SER A 33 -2.46 -8.00 0.30
C SER A 33 -3.77 -7.78 -0.43
N SER A 34 -3.86 -6.63 -1.11
CA SER A 34 -4.90 -6.27 -2.05
C SER A 34 -4.21 -5.98 -3.40
N PRO A 35 -4.40 -6.81 -4.44
CA PRO A 35 -5.20 -8.04 -4.48
C PRO A 35 -4.62 -9.18 -3.62
N SER A 36 -5.47 -10.14 -3.24
CA SER A 36 -5.06 -11.34 -2.50
C SER A 36 -4.33 -12.36 -3.40
N GLY A 37 -3.57 -13.27 -2.80
CA GLY A 37 -2.84 -14.31 -3.53
C GLY A 37 -1.41 -13.93 -3.92
N ALA A 38 -0.85 -12.86 -3.34
CA ALA A 38 0.53 -12.46 -3.58
C ALA A 38 1.51 -13.44 -2.93
N HIS A 39 2.60 -13.78 -3.61
CA HIS A 39 3.72 -14.54 -3.06
C HIS A 39 4.45 -13.74 -2.00
N VAL A 40 4.68 -14.35 -0.84
CA VAL A 40 5.31 -13.74 0.33
C VAL A 40 6.73 -14.28 0.46
N TYR A 41 7.68 -13.35 0.57
CA TYR A 41 9.10 -13.65 0.79
C TYR A 41 9.57 -12.96 2.06
N LEU A 42 10.20 -13.71 2.96
CA LEU A 42 10.83 -13.20 4.19
C LEU A 42 12.33 -13.52 4.14
N ASN A 43 13.19 -12.52 4.34
CA ASN A 43 14.65 -12.69 4.15
C ASN A 43 15.01 -13.30 2.80
N ASP A 44 14.31 -12.86 1.74
CA ASP A 44 14.44 -13.37 0.37
C ASP A 44 14.09 -14.85 0.16
N GLN A 45 13.55 -15.52 1.19
CA GLN A 45 13.04 -16.88 1.08
C GLN A 45 11.52 -16.87 0.90
N TYR A 46 11.02 -17.64 -0.07
CA TYR A 46 9.59 -17.85 -0.26
C TYR A 46 8.99 -18.60 0.94
N VAL A 47 7.92 -18.06 1.52
CA VAL A 47 7.27 -18.64 2.70
C VAL A 47 5.80 -19.01 2.48
N GLY A 48 5.13 -18.45 1.46
CA GLY A 48 3.73 -18.75 1.17
C GLY A 48 3.05 -17.68 0.32
N THR A 49 1.72 -17.64 0.37
CA THR A 49 0.88 -16.66 -0.35
C THR A 49 -0.05 -15.93 0.61
N THR A 50 -0.38 -14.67 0.33
CA THR A 50 -1.34 -13.90 1.14
C THR A 50 -2.77 -14.45 1.03
N PRO A 51 -3.55 -14.48 2.12
CA PRO A 51 -3.17 -14.13 3.49
C PRO A 51 -2.21 -15.15 4.13
N TYR A 52 -1.12 -14.67 4.73
CA TYR A 52 -0.09 -15.50 5.35
C TYR A 52 0.09 -15.14 6.83
N GLN A 53 -0.03 -16.13 7.71
CA GLN A 53 0.25 -15.97 9.13
C GLN A 53 1.72 -16.28 9.41
N HIS A 54 2.46 -15.26 9.86
CA HIS A 54 3.86 -15.40 10.24
C HIS A 54 3.99 -15.47 11.77
N GLU A 55 4.62 -16.53 12.27
CA GLU A 55 4.98 -16.66 13.68
C GLU A 55 6.50 -16.54 13.82
N ASP A 56 6.96 -15.65 14.70
CA ASP A 56 8.39 -15.45 14.96
C ASP A 56 8.67 -15.36 16.47
N THR A 57 9.78 -15.98 16.89
CA THR A 57 10.31 -15.91 18.25
C THR A 57 11.38 -14.83 18.42
N LYS A 58 11.63 -14.03 17.38
CA LYS A 58 12.60 -12.92 17.43
C LYS A 58 12.17 -11.82 18.42
N VAL A 59 13.18 -11.09 18.88
CA VAL A 59 13.06 -9.99 19.86
C VAL A 59 12.21 -8.85 19.28
N SER A 60 11.43 -8.16 20.14
CA SER A 60 10.75 -6.89 19.86
C SER A 60 11.61 -5.90 19.07
N GLY A 61 11.02 -5.26 18.06
CA GLY A 61 11.72 -4.28 17.22
C GLY A 61 12.64 -4.87 16.15
N THR A 62 12.73 -6.20 16.04
CA THR A 62 13.46 -6.82 14.92
C THR A 62 12.76 -6.47 13.61
N ARG A 63 13.54 -6.02 12.63
CA ARG A 63 13.09 -5.72 11.27
C ARG A 63 13.39 -6.92 10.38
N THR A 64 12.37 -7.54 9.84
CA THR A 64 12.49 -8.63 8.86
C THR A 64 12.15 -8.07 7.47
N PRO A 65 13.06 -8.14 6.48
CA PRO A 65 12.73 -7.77 5.10
C PRO A 65 11.58 -8.65 4.58
N LEU A 66 10.54 -8.00 4.09
CA LEU A 66 9.33 -8.58 3.52
C LEU A 66 9.21 -8.14 2.07
N ARG A 67 9.09 -9.10 1.16
CA ARG A 67 8.81 -8.85 -0.26
C ARG A 67 7.52 -9.56 -0.66
N LEU A 68 6.65 -8.83 -1.33
CA LEU A 68 5.37 -9.32 -1.85
C LEU A 68 5.40 -9.23 -3.38
N GLU A 69 5.05 -10.30 -4.06
CA GLU A 69 5.04 -10.37 -5.52
C GLU A 69 3.72 -10.95 -6.01
N LEU A 70 3.10 -10.30 -6.98
CA LEU A 70 1.90 -10.78 -7.65
C LEU A 70 2.04 -10.55 -9.14
N GLU A 71 1.59 -11.51 -9.95
CA GLU A 71 1.67 -11.39 -11.41
C GLU A 71 0.89 -10.17 -11.90
N GLY A 72 1.52 -9.33 -12.72
CA GLY A 72 0.90 -8.09 -13.21
C GLY A 72 0.97 -6.90 -12.24
N TYR A 73 1.67 -7.04 -11.10
CA TYR A 73 1.85 -6.00 -10.09
C TYR A 73 3.34 -5.75 -9.80
N GLU A 74 3.66 -4.54 -9.38
CA GLU A 74 5.02 -4.18 -8.97
C GLU A 74 5.40 -4.93 -7.69
N PRO A 75 6.63 -5.49 -7.62
CA PRO A 75 7.09 -6.17 -6.41
C PRO A 75 7.22 -5.15 -5.28
N LEU A 76 6.48 -5.37 -4.20
CA LEU A 76 6.52 -4.50 -3.03
C LEU A 76 7.62 -4.98 -2.07
N GLN A 77 8.60 -4.12 -1.80
CA GLN A 77 9.64 -4.35 -0.79
C GLN A 77 9.38 -3.49 0.44
N THR A 78 9.24 -4.12 1.59
CA THR A 78 8.97 -3.46 2.86
C THR A 78 9.66 -4.18 4.02
N TRP A 79 9.48 -3.66 5.23
CA TRP A 79 10.05 -4.22 6.44
C TRP A 79 8.92 -4.59 7.40
N LEU A 80 8.85 -5.86 7.77
CA LEU A 80 8.04 -6.30 8.88
C LEU A 80 8.78 -5.93 10.17
N VAL A 81 8.24 -5.00 10.93
CA VAL A 81 8.78 -4.67 12.26
C VAL A 81 7.96 -5.43 13.28
N ARG A 82 8.63 -6.19 14.15
CA ARG A 82 7.95 -6.84 15.28
C ARG A 82 7.48 -5.77 16.25
N ASN A 83 6.26 -5.31 16.08
CA ASN A 83 5.57 -4.50 17.06
C ASN A 83 5.25 -5.44 18.23
N GLU A 84 5.90 -5.21 19.36
CA GLU A 84 5.51 -5.83 20.60
C GLU A 84 4.09 -5.36 20.90
N GLU A 85 3.09 -6.18 20.59
CA GLU A 85 1.86 -6.17 21.35
C GLU A 85 2.25 -6.61 22.75
N ALA A 86 2.72 -5.65 23.56
CA ALA A 86 2.95 -5.90 24.96
C ALA A 86 1.64 -6.45 25.50
N ASP A 87 1.65 -7.69 25.96
CA ASP A 87 0.49 -8.34 26.56
C ASP A 87 -0.03 -7.36 27.61
N ALA A 88 -1.13 -6.69 27.28
CA ALA A 88 -1.67 -5.64 28.10
C ALA A 88 -1.89 -6.21 29.51
N GLY A 89 -2.19 -7.51 29.65
CA GLY A 89 -2.31 -8.21 30.93
C GLY A 89 -1.08 -8.14 31.84
N ALA A 90 0.14 -8.19 31.31
CA ALA A 90 1.38 -8.13 32.08
C ALA A 90 1.71 -6.70 32.58
N ILE A 91 1.33 -5.67 31.82
CA ILE A 91 1.47 -4.25 32.20
C ILE A 91 0.32 -3.84 33.16
N ILE A 92 -0.89 -4.35 32.89
CA ILE A 92 -2.11 -4.22 33.70
C ILE A 92 -1.87 -4.76 35.11
N GLY A 93 -1.19 -5.90 35.28
CA GLY A 93 -0.91 -6.45 36.61
C GLY A 93 0.01 -5.59 37.50
N GLY A 94 0.91 -4.81 36.91
CA GLY A 94 1.88 -3.97 37.64
C GLY A 94 1.44 -2.51 37.85
N ILE A 95 0.63 -1.96 36.94
CA ILE A 95 0.21 -0.53 36.91
C ILE A 95 -1.28 -0.38 37.31
N PHE A 96 -1.96 -1.42 37.77
CA PHE A 96 -3.37 -1.36 38.19
C PHE A 96 -3.67 -0.44 39.41
N PHE A 97 -2.64 0.14 40.06
CA PHE A 97 -2.81 0.81 41.36
C PHE A 97 -2.52 2.33 41.36
N MET A 98 -2.08 2.95 40.25
CA MET A 98 -1.57 4.34 40.31
C MET A 98 -2.27 5.37 39.40
N PHE A 99 -2.82 5.03 38.23
CA PHE A 99 -3.48 6.03 37.36
C PHE A 99 -4.60 5.42 36.47
N PRO A 100 -5.89 5.72 36.72
CA PRO A 100 -7.02 4.99 36.10
C PRO A 100 -7.45 5.44 34.68
N PHE A 101 -6.57 5.94 33.79
CA PHE A 101 -7.01 6.53 32.50
C PHE A 101 -6.07 6.45 31.29
N ILE A 102 -5.07 5.55 31.22
CA ILE A 102 -4.15 5.46 30.04
C ILE A 102 -4.04 4.03 29.48
N TRP A 103 -5.17 3.35 29.20
CA TRP A 103 -5.16 2.01 28.58
C TRP A 103 -6.40 1.63 27.74
N THR A 104 -7.39 2.49 27.52
CA THR A 104 -8.62 2.11 26.77
C THR A 104 -8.48 2.28 25.25
N LEU A 105 -7.29 2.59 24.75
CA LEU A 105 -7.01 2.68 23.32
C LEU A 105 -6.55 1.30 22.84
N GLY A 106 -7.49 0.49 22.34
CA GLY A 106 -7.19 -0.79 21.69
C GLY A 106 -6.39 -0.59 20.40
N TYR A 107 -5.45 -1.50 20.12
CA TYR A 107 -4.59 -1.48 18.94
C TYR A 107 -5.03 -2.61 17.97
N LEU A 108 -5.01 -2.35 16.66
CA LEU A 108 -5.36 -3.32 15.61
C LEU A 108 -4.08 -3.88 14.95
N PRO A 109 -3.78 -5.18 15.08
CA PRO A 109 -2.55 -5.79 14.55
C PRO A 109 -2.77 -6.44 13.17
N GLU A 110 -3.22 -5.66 12.20
CA GLU A 110 -3.45 -6.16 10.83
C GLU A 110 -2.69 -5.29 9.83
N HIS A 111 -1.76 -5.89 9.08
CA HIS A 111 -1.01 -5.21 8.03
C HIS A 111 -1.54 -5.63 6.66
N THR A 112 -2.33 -4.75 6.05
CA THR A 112 -2.81 -4.89 4.67
C THR A 112 -1.94 -4.06 3.73
N TYR A 113 -1.38 -4.71 2.72
CA TYR A 113 -0.51 -4.09 1.72
C TYR A 113 -1.23 -3.97 0.37
N GLU A 114 -1.31 -2.75 -0.18
CA GLU A 114 -1.84 -2.51 -1.52
C GLU A 114 -0.73 -2.68 -2.56
N LEU A 115 -0.95 -3.54 -3.55
CA LEU A 115 -0.02 -3.73 -4.66
C LEU A 115 -0.37 -2.79 -5.81
N GLN A 116 0.65 -2.13 -6.38
CA GLN A 116 0.47 -1.28 -7.54
C GLN A 116 0.50 -2.13 -8.81
N PRO A 117 -0.46 -2.00 -9.73
CA PRO A 117 -0.38 -2.70 -11.00
C PRO A 117 0.88 -2.23 -11.74
N LEU A 118 1.56 -3.16 -12.41
CA LEU A 118 2.66 -2.79 -13.30
C LEU A 118 2.08 -1.83 -14.33
N LEU A 119 2.58 -0.59 -14.32
CA LEU A 119 2.25 0.41 -15.32
C LEU A 119 2.80 -0.14 -16.63
N GLN A 120 1.96 -0.87 -17.36
CA GLN A 120 2.19 -1.12 -18.76
C GLN A 120 2.10 0.27 -19.39
N GLU A 121 3.25 0.93 -19.56
CA GLU A 121 3.32 2.04 -20.50
C GLU A 121 2.63 1.53 -21.76
N PRO A 122 1.59 2.24 -22.25
CA PRO A 122 0.97 1.86 -23.50
C PRO A 122 2.12 1.65 -24.46
N LEU A 123 2.32 0.41 -24.95
CA LEU A 123 3.24 0.17 -26.05
C LEU A 123 2.98 1.30 -27.04
N PRO A 124 4.01 2.00 -27.56
CA PRO A 124 3.81 3.10 -28.49
C PRO A 124 2.77 2.63 -29.49
N GLN A 125 1.53 3.09 -29.30
CA GLN A 125 0.46 2.67 -30.15
C GLN A 125 0.87 3.36 -31.43
N GLU A 126 1.25 2.59 -32.47
CA GLU A 126 1.08 3.13 -33.79
C GLU A 126 -0.32 3.71 -33.79
N PRO A 127 -0.45 5.04 -33.98
CA PRO A 127 -1.59 5.79 -33.50
C PRO A 127 -2.85 5.08 -33.95
N MET A 128 -3.56 4.47 -32.99
CA MET A 128 -4.91 4.01 -33.26
C MET A 128 -5.63 5.26 -33.79
N PRO A 129 -6.37 5.17 -34.92
CA PRO A 129 -7.04 6.32 -35.47
C PRO A 129 -7.90 6.90 -34.35
N ALA A 130 -7.52 8.10 -33.91
CA ALA A 130 -8.17 8.81 -32.84
C ALA A 130 -9.56 9.20 -33.36
N VAL A 131 -10.54 8.34 -33.11
CA VAL A 131 -11.95 8.65 -33.27
C VAL A 131 -12.29 9.66 -32.17
N GLY A 132 -12.01 10.93 -32.48
CA GLY A 132 -12.09 12.05 -31.55
C GLY A 132 -11.42 13.33 -32.07
N ASN A 133 -10.53 13.22 -33.06
CA ASN A 133 -9.75 14.37 -33.55
C ASN A 133 -10.31 14.94 -34.87
N ASP A 134 -11.13 14.16 -35.57
CA ASP A 134 -11.59 14.46 -36.92
C ASP A 134 -12.44 15.75 -36.97
N ALA A 135 -13.30 15.97 -35.97
CA ALA A 135 -14.14 17.17 -35.90
C ALA A 135 -13.32 18.44 -35.61
N SER A 136 -12.32 18.38 -34.72
CA SER A 136 -11.46 19.53 -34.38
C SER A 136 -10.54 19.88 -35.54
N GLN A 137 -9.93 18.88 -36.16
CA GLN A 137 -9.06 19.07 -37.34
C GLN A 137 -9.86 19.58 -38.54
N THR A 138 -11.06 19.03 -38.77
CA THR A 138 -11.98 19.51 -39.83
C THR A 138 -12.43 20.95 -39.58
N MET A 139 -12.64 21.35 -38.32
CA MET A 139 -13.03 22.71 -37.97
C MET A 139 -11.91 23.72 -38.25
N GLU A 140 -10.69 23.39 -37.81
CA GLU A 140 -9.50 24.21 -38.03
C GLU A 140 -9.20 24.39 -39.53
N GLU A 141 -9.36 23.33 -40.32
CA GLU A 141 -9.17 23.38 -41.77
C GLU A 141 -10.20 24.29 -42.46
N LYS A 142 -11.48 24.21 -42.06
CA LYS A 142 -12.54 25.12 -42.55
C LYS A 142 -12.24 26.58 -42.20
N LEU A 143 -11.80 26.86 -40.96
CA LEU A 143 -11.43 28.22 -40.54
C LEU A 143 -10.25 28.78 -41.34
N ARG A 144 -9.27 27.93 -41.67
CA ARG A 144 -8.12 28.31 -42.50
C ARG A 144 -8.52 28.60 -43.95
N ALA A 145 -9.41 27.80 -44.53
CA ALA A 145 -9.93 28.02 -45.88
C ALA A 145 -10.72 29.33 -45.98
N LEU A 146 -11.58 29.62 -45.00
CA LEU A 146 -12.31 30.91 -44.93
C LEU A 146 -11.36 32.10 -44.86
N LYS A 147 -10.29 32.00 -44.07
CA LYS A 147 -9.28 33.06 -43.97
C LYS A 147 -8.60 33.31 -45.31
N LYS A 148 -8.26 32.25 -46.05
CA LYS A 148 -7.62 32.33 -47.36
C LYS A 148 -8.52 33.02 -48.40
N LEU A 149 -9.81 32.69 -48.45
CA LEU A 149 -10.76 33.33 -49.38
C LEU A 149 -10.86 34.84 -49.16
N ARG A 150 -10.79 35.27 -47.90
CA ARG A 150 -10.80 36.69 -47.53
C ARG A 150 -9.47 37.39 -47.87
N GLU A 151 -8.34 36.71 -47.71
CA GLU A 151 -7.02 37.23 -48.16
C GLU A 151 -6.95 37.39 -49.69
N GLU A 152 -7.71 36.58 -50.43
CA GLU A 152 -7.82 36.64 -51.91
C GLU A 152 -8.90 37.64 -52.39
N ASP A 153 -9.53 38.41 -51.49
CA ASP A 153 -10.62 39.37 -51.77
C ASP A 153 -11.85 38.72 -52.45
N LEU A 154 -12.03 37.40 -52.27
CA LEU A 154 -13.13 36.63 -52.88
C LEU A 154 -14.44 36.71 -52.09
N ILE A 155 -14.36 37.11 -50.83
CA ILE A 155 -15.51 37.27 -49.91
C ILE A 155 -15.35 38.55 -49.10
N THR A 156 -16.48 39.15 -48.73
CA THR A 156 -16.50 40.36 -47.90
C THR A 156 -16.30 40.04 -46.41
N GLU A 157 -15.84 41.02 -45.62
CA GLU A 157 -15.56 40.80 -44.17
C GLU A 157 -16.81 40.39 -43.38
N GLU A 158 -17.98 40.90 -43.76
CA GLU A 158 -19.26 40.52 -43.15
C GLU A 158 -19.61 39.04 -43.41
N GLU A 159 -19.36 38.54 -44.62
CA GLU A 159 -19.58 37.13 -44.99
C GLU A 159 -18.58 36.19 -44.30
N TYR A 160 -17.33 36.62 -44.14
CA TYR A 160 -16.30 35.88 -43.41
C TYR A 160 -16.66 35.68 -41.94
N GLU A 161 -17.06 36.76 -41.24
CA GLU A 161 -17.40 36.68 -39.81
C GLU A 161 -18.67 35.84 -39.57
N ALA A 162 -19.67 35.94 -40.44
CA ALA A 162 -20.86 35.08 -40.37
C ALA A 162 -20.52 33.59 -40.56
N ALA A 163 -19.68 33.25 -41.53
CA ALA A 163 -19.26 31.87 -41.78
C ALA A 163 -18.39 31.30 -40.64
N ARG A 164 -17.53 32.14 -40.06
CA ARG A 164 -16.67 31.78 -38.92
C ARG A 164 -17.46 31.52 -37.64
N LYS A 165 -18.46 32.35 -37.32
CA LYS A 165 -19.38 32.14 -36.19
C LYS A 165 -20.14 30.82 -36.31
N LYS A 166 -20.67 30.55 -37.52
CA LYS A 166 -21.37 29.29 -37.83
C LYS A 166 -20.47 28.07 -37.69
N ALA A 167 -19.20 28.19 -38.10
CA ALA A 167 -18.21 27.13 -37.89
C ALA A 167 -17.96 26.88 -36.40
N LEU A 168 -17.79 27.94 -35.59
CA LEU A 168 -17.56 27.82 -34.15
C LEU A 168 -18.80 27.40 -33.32
N GLY A 169 -19.96 27.18 -33.97
CA GLY A 169 -21.21 26.81 -33.29
C GLY A 169 -21.79 27.93 -32.44
N ILE A 170 -21.37 29.17 -32.69
CA ILE A 170 -21.84 30.38 -32.01
C ILE A 170 -22.95 30.96 -32.91
N GLU A 171 -24.14 30.36 -32.86
CA GLU A 171 -25.34 30.98 -33.42
C GLU A 171 -25.87 32.06 -32.45
N GLU A 172 -26.33 33.20 -33.01
CA GLU A 172 -27.12 34.22 -32.28
C GLU A 172 -28.59 33.80 -32.17
#